data_AF-M2QJE1-F1
#
_entry.id   AF-M2QJE1-F1
#
_cell.length_a   1.000
_cell.length_b   1.000
_cell.length_c   1.000
_cell.angle_alpha   90.00
_cell.angle_beta   90.00
_cell.angle_gamma   90.00
#
_symmetry.space_group_name_H-M   'P 1'
#
loop_
_entity.id
_entity.type
_entity.pdbx_description
1 polymer ?
#
loop_
_entity_poly.entity_id
_entity_poly.type
_entity_poly.pdbx_seq_one_letter_code
_entity_poly.pdbx_strand_id
1 'polypeptide(L)'
;MHTYKEYHLATTTVYTQSEEEANDLIGTLKGPLGSLVDWPVFFWPDGGPTNQRTNLVQLCDEQTVLLIHVGQMIELPKKLSEILENPDIPKIGVNVLKNGEKLFDDFGVACANLIELGALAQHAVHQFNISPSFLFEKQVVSLEEMTARFQAGTLAKLKRRALNWIRPQLSEEQIGCVANNTYSALMVYKKLLQIAHNKKQRLEPAETSFDIEREPTDVLTSSSRTAPGNGVLPLGETTSALVPRRQMRAYILWHVLDMSLNEICAELRSRENPLAYSTVVSYILGALRADPDLPFDIRRLETLVRYDPYCWKKYKKWFWRIWFEQRDKRAAERDG
;
A
#
# COMPACT_ATOMS: atom_id res chain seq x y z
N MET A 1 12.19 2.72 29.53
CA MET A 1 11.69 2.72 28.13
C MET A 1 12.08 4.07 27.59
N HIS A 2 13.00 4.11 26.62
CA HIS A 2 13.57 5.37 26.17
C HIS A 2 12.70 5.94 25.06
N THR A 3 12.28 7.20 25.18
CA THR A 3 11.55 7.90 24.13
C THR A 3 12.52 8.78 23.34
N TYR A 4 12.36 8.91 22.01
CA TYR A 4 13.17 9.85 21.23
C TYR A 4 13.12 11.28 21.78
N LYS A 5 12.03 11.65 22.47
CA LYS A 5 11.85 12.94 23.14
C LYS A 5 12.91 13.21 24.23
N GLU A 6 13.51 12.18 24.82
CA GLU A 6 14.60 12.32 25.80
C GLU A 6 15.93 12.77 25.18
N TYR A 7 16.12 12.55 23.88
CA TYR A 7 17.37 12.84 23.17
C TYR A 7 17.22 13.94 22.10
N HIS A 8 16.00 14.20 21.65
CA HIS A 8 15.68 15.14 20.58
C HIS A 8 14.45 15.98 20.94
N LEU A 9 14.67 16.93 21.86
CA LEU A 9 13.63 17.82 22.43
C LEU A 9 12.92 18.71 21.40
N ALA A 10 13.45 18.83 20.18
CA ALA A 10 12.90 19.66 19.10
C ALA A 10 11.98 18.89 18.13
N THR A 11 11.90 17.55 18.22
CA THR A 11 11.11 16.76 17.27
C THR A 11 9.62 16.81 17.64
N THR A 12 8.80 17.30 16.72
CA THR A 12 7.34 17.41 16.87
C THR A 12 6.66 16.17 16.30
N THR A 13 5.60 15.70 16.98
CA THR A 13 4.76 14.61 16.44
C THR A 13 3.40 15.16 16.09
N VAL A 14 3.00 14.94 14.85
CA VAL A 14 1.72 15.36 14.30
C VAL A 14 0.96 14.12 13.86
N TYR A 15 -0.31 14.04 14.26
CA TYR A 15 -1.21 12.97 13.87
C TYR A 15 -2.40 13.61 13.16
N THR A 16 -2.68 13.15 11.95
CA THR A 16 -3.76 13.69 11.12
C THR A 16 -4.63 12.58 10.54
N GLN A 17 -5.91 12.92 10.40
CA GLN A 17 -6.95 12.14 9.72
C GLN A 17 -7.55 12.92 8.55
N SER A 18 -7.07 14.15 8.32
CA SER A 18 -7.52 15.02 7.24
C SER A 18 -6.61 14.85 6.04
N GLU A 19 -7.21 14.59 4.88
CA GLU A 19 -6.46 14.49 3.62
C GLU A 19 -5.78 15.82 3.26
N GLU A 20 -6.47 16.95 3.46
CA GLU A 20 -5.96 18.30 3.19
C GLU A 20 -4.76 18.62 4.08
N GLU A 21 -4.92 18.43 5.39
CA GLU A 21 -3.83 18.67 6.35
C GLU A 21 -2.63 17.75 6.09
N ALA A 22 -2.88 16.48 5.72
CA ALA A 22 -1.83 15.57 5.33
C ALA A 22 -1.06 16.08 4.10
N ASN A 23 -1.75 16.60 3.08
CA ASN A 23 -1.08 17.15 1.91
C ASN A 23 -0.16 18.32 2.27
N ASP A 24 -0.63 19.25 3.10
CA ASP A 24 0.15 20.41 3.54
C ASP A 24 1.38 19.99 4.35
N LEU A 25 1.18 19.12 5.35
CA LEU A 25 2.25 18.67 6.24
C LEU A 25 3.32 17.88 5.49
N ILE A 26 2.94 16.99 4.57
CA ILE A 26 3.89 16.22 3.76
C ILE A 26 4.76 17.15 2.91
N GLY A 27 4.18 18.24 2.38
CA GLY A 27 4.92 19.23 1.60
C GLY A 27 6.03 19.96 2.38
N THR A 28 6.00 19.90 3.71
CA THR A 28 7.03 20.53 4.57
C THR A 28 8.20 19.59 4.91
N LEU A 29 8.03 18.28 4.73
CA LEU A 29 9.02 17.28 5.12
C LEU A 29 10.27 17.36 4.23
N LYS A 30 11.44 17.14 4.83
CA LYS A 30 12.72 17.14 4.11
C LYS A 30 13.41 15.78 4.19
N GLY A 31 13.74 15.24 3.02
CA GLY A 31 14.47 13.99 2.91
C GLY A 31 15.89 14.05 3.49
N PRO A 32 16.47 12.90 3.89
CA PRO A 32 15.88 11.56 3.80
C PRO A 32 14.83 11.30 4.89
N LEU A 33 13.87 10.43 4.60
CA LEU A 33 12.69 10.20 5.46
C LEU A 33 12.74 8.83 6.13
N GLY A 34 12.48 8.78 7.43
CA GLY A 34 12.04 7.53 8.07
C GLY A 34 10.62 7.20 7.61
N SER A 35 10.35 5.94 7.25
CA SER A 35 9.06 5.51 6.73
C SER A 35 8.66 4.13 7.24
N LEU A 36 7.46 4.04 7.80
CA LEU A 36 6.80 2.81 8.20
C LEU A 36 5.35 2.83 7.73
N VAL A 37 4.71 1.65 7.73
CA VAL A 37 3.27 1.51 7.55
C VAL A 37 2.72 0.45 8.49
N ASP A 38 1.48 0.64 8.94
CA ASP A 38 0.76 -0.29 9.81
C ASP A 38 -0.59 -0.68 9.19
N TRP A 39 -0.91 -1.97 9.27
CA TRP A 39 -2.17 -2.53 8.79
C TRP A 39 -2.77 -3.54 9.79
N PRO A 40 -4.10 -3.62 9.89
CA PRO A 40 -4.76 -4.65 10.68
C PRO A 40 -4.52 -6.05 10.11
N VAL A 41 -4.43 -7.04 10.98
CA VAL A 41 -4.39 -8.46 10.60
C VAL A 41 -5.58 -9.17 11.24
N PHE A 42 -6.43 -9.76 10.41
CA PHE A 42 -7.59 -10.52 10.88
C PHE A 42 -7.28 -12.01 10.84
N PHE A 43 -7.66 -12.73 11.90
CA PHE A 43 -7.47 -14.16 12.02
C PHE A 43 -8.82 -14.84 11.89
N TRP A 44 -9.01 -15.59 10.81
CA TRP A 44 -10.22 -16.36 10.56
C TRP A 44 -10.02 -17.81 11.01
N PRO A 45 -11.05 -18.47 11.58
CA PRO A 45 -10.95 -19.86 12.03
C PRO A 45 -10.42 -20.82 10.94
N ASP A 46 -10.82 -20.62 9.69
CA ASP A 46 -10.56 -21.57 8.59
C ASP A 46 -9.64 -21.01 7.48
N GLY A 47 -9.18 -19.75 7.61
CA GLY A 47 -8.54 -19.00 6.53
C GLY A 47 -7.14 -18.45 6.80
N GLY A 48 -6.60 -18.68 8.00
CA GLY A 48 -5.32 -18.11 8.42
C GLY A 48 -5.36 -16.58 8.56
N PRO A 49 -4.19 -15.94 8.79
CA PRO A 49 -4.09 -14.48 8.91
C PRO A 49 -4.33 -13.80 7.57
N THR A 50 -5.20 -12.80 7.56
CA THR A 50 -5.49 -11.95 6.40
C THR A 50 -5.11 -10.51 6.70
N ASN A 51 -4.13 -9.99 5.96
CA ASN A 51 -3.74 -8.58 6.02
C ASN A 51 -4.86 -7.71 5.44
N GLN A 52 -5.31 -6.72 6.20
CA GLN A 52 -6.24 -5.70 5.74
C GLN A 52 -5.48 -4.58 5.03
N ARG A 53 -6.22 -3.63 4.45
CA ARG A 53 -5.65 -2.41 3.85
C ARG A 53 -4.82 -1.66 4.90
N THR A 54 -3.71 -1.08 4.47
CA THR A 54 -2.89 -0.16 5.23
C THR A 54 -3.77 0.96 5.78
N ASN A 55 -3.62 1.19 7.08
CA ASN A 55 -4.49 2.10 7.81
C ASN A 55 -3.71 3.32 8.31
N LEU A 56 -2.43 3.15 8.58
CA LEU A 56 -1.55 4.21 9.05
C LEU A 56 -0.26 4.20 8.24
N VAL A 57 0.12 5.38 7.75
CA VAL A 57 1.43 5.62 7.12
C VAL A 57 2.18 6.60 8.00
N GLN A 58 3.43 6.29 8.33
CA GLN A 58 4.28 7.16 9.13
C GLN A 58 5.44 7.67 8.29
N LEU A 59 5.68 8.97 8.34
CA LEU A 59 6.83 9.62 7.72
C LEU A 59 7.51 10.51 8.76
N CYS A 60 8.83 10.53 8.80
CA CYS A 60 9.55 11.50 9.62
C CYS A 60 10.78 12.05 8.94
N ASP A 61 11.05 13.32 9.20
CA ASP A 61 12.37 13.92 9.02
C ASP A 61 13.02 14.15 10.41
N GLU A 62 14.03 15.01 10.48
CA GLU A 62 14.73 15.30 11.73
C GLU A 62 13.87 16.07 12.75
N GLN A 63 12.88 16.83 12.29
CA GLN A 63 12.12 17.77 13.10
C GLN A 63 10.68 17.34 13.31
N THR A 64 10.13 16.51 12.43
CA THR A 64 8.72 16.15 12.42
C THR A 64 8.53 14.65 12.24
N VAL A 65 7.68 14.06 13.06
CA VAL A 65 7.12 12.73 12.86
C VAL A 65 5.63 12.87 12.55
N LEU A 66 5.28 12.60 11.31
CA LEU A 66 3.92 12.69 10.79
C LEU A 66 3.27 11.32 10.74
N LEU A 67 2.13 11.19 11.40
CA LEU A 67 1.30 9.99 11.43
C LEU A 67 0.02 10.25 10.62
N ILE A 68 -0.10 9.59 9.47
CA ILE A 68 -1.17 9.82 8.50
C ILE A 68 -2.15 8.65 8.56
N HIS A 69 -3.32 8.87 9.15
CA HIS A 69 -4.32 7.83 9.36
C HIS A 69 -5.17 7.61 8.11
N VAL A 70 -4.54 7.09 7.05
CA VAL A 70 -5.14 6.89 5.72
C VAL A 70 -6.40 6.00 5.73
N GLY A 71 -6.58 5.14 6.74
CA GLY A 71 -7.80 4.34 6.88
C GLY A 71 -9.04 5.13 7.32
N GLN A 72 -8.88 6.39 7.76
CA GLN A 72 -9.98 7.32 8.05
C GLN A 72 -10.22 8.32 6.90
N MET A 73 -9.45 8.23 5.82
CA MET A 73 -9.56 9.11 4.66
C MET A 73 -10.35 8.42 3.55
N ILE A 74 -11.07 9.21 2.76
CA ILE A 74 -11.80 8.71 1.59
C ILE A 74 -10.82 8.42 0.46
N GLU A 75 -9.94 9.38 0.15
CA GLU A 75 -8.89 9.23 -0.85
C GLU A 75 -7.50 9.25 -0.18
N LEU A 76 -6.51 8.67 -0.87
CA LEU A 76 -5.13 8.76 -0.41
C LEU A 76 -4.60 10.18 -0.70
N PRO A 77 -3.94 10.86 0.26
CA PRO A 77 -3.37 12.18 0.02
C PRO A 77 -2.43 12.17 -1.19
N LYS A 78 -2.63 13.08 -2.15
CA LYS A 78 -1.82 13.13 -3.37
C LYS A 78 -0.34 13.33 -3.08
N LYS A 79 -0.01 14.23 -2.15
CA LYS A 79 1.38 14.49 -1.72
C LYS A 79 2.04 13.26 -1.11
N LEU A 80 1.25 12.36 -0.51
CA LEU A 80 1.77 11.09 0.00
C LEU A 80 2.26 10.20 -1.16
N SER A 81 1.47 10.08 -2.23
CA SER A 81 1.93 9.34 -3.41
C SER A 81 3.15 10.01 -4.05
N GLU A 82 3.14 11.34 -4.23
CA GLU A 82 4.25 12.08 -4.83
C GLU A 82 5.57 11.89 -4.07
N ILE A 83 5.57 12.02 -2.73
CA ILE A 83 6.80 11.92 -1.95
C ILE A 83 7.33 10.48 -1.87
N LEU A 84 6.43 9.49 -1.83
CA LEU A 84 6.80 8.07 -1.79
C LEU A 84 7.35 7.59 -3.14
N GLU A 85 6.81 8.10 -4.25
CA GLU A 85 7.26 7.76 -5.61
C GLU A 85 8.47 8.58 -6.08
N ASN A 86 8.86 9.63 -5.35
CA ASN A 86 10.01 10.46 -5.71
C ASN A 86 11.35 9.71 -5.51
N PRO A 87 12.15 9.48 -6.57
CA PRO A 87 13.43 8.77 -6.47
C PRO A 87 14.53 9.60 -5.78
N ASP A 88 14.41 10.91 -5.71
CA ASP A 88 15.40 11.79 -5.09
C ASP A 88 15.28 11.86 -3.56
N ILE A 89 14.16 11.38 -3.01
CA ILE A 89 13.87 11.38 -1.57
C ILE A 89 13.98 9.95 -1.05
N PRO A 90 15.02 9.60 -0.29
CA PRO A 90 15.13 8.25 0.26
C PRO A 90 14.10 7.98 1.34
N LYS A 91 13.49 6.79 1.31
CA LYS A 91 12.58 6.27 2.35
C LYS A 91 13.26 5.14 3.10
N ILE A 92 13.48 5.34 4.39
CA ILE A 92 14.30 4.48 5.25
C ILE A 92 13.40 3.70 6.20
N GLY A 93 13.61 2.39 6.28
CA GLY A 93 12.93 1.57 7.26
C GLY A 93 13.54 0.17 7.39
N VAL A 94 12.99 -0.60 8.32
CA VAL A 94 13.26 -2.05 8.40
C VAL A 94 12.19 -2.78 7.61
N ASN A 95 12.60 -3.69 6.74
CA ASN A 95 11.70 -4.44 5.85
C ASN A 95 10.86 -3.47 4.98
N VAL A 96 11.49 -2.37 4.56
CA VAL A 96 10.84 -1.23 3.90
C VAL A 96 10.36 -1.61 2.49
N LEU A 97 11.03 -2.56 1.83
CA LEU A 97 10.58 -3.09 0.54
C LEU A 97 9.17 -3.69 0.66
N LYS A 98 8.90 -4.50 1.68
CA LYS A 98 7.55 -5.06 1.89
C LYS A 98 6.52 -3.99 2.26
N ASN A 99 6.94 -2.90 2.90
CA ASN A 99 6.06 -1.75 3.13
C ASN A 99 5.69 -1.10 1.79
N GLY A 100 6.66 -0.94 0.88
CA GLY A 100 6.42 -0.47 -0.48
C GLY A 100 5.50 -1.41 -1.28
N GLU A 101 5.75 -2.72 -1.25
CA GLU A 101 4.88 -3.73 -1.87
C GLU A 101 3.45 -3.64 -1.31
N LYS A 102 3.31 -3.45 0.01
CA LYS A 102 2.02 -3.30 0.66
C LYS A 102 1.29 -2.04 0.21
N LEU A 103 1.99 -0.92 0.11
CA LEU A 103 1.44 0.35 -0.38
C LEU A 103 1.05 0.27 -1.85
N PHE A 104 1.81 -0.44 -2.68
CA PHE A 104 1.44 -0.71 -4.06
C PHE A 104 0.22 -1.62 -4.14
N ASP A 105 0.18 -2.68 -3.33
CA ASP A 105 -0.95 -3.60 -3.25
C ASP A 105 -2.21 -2.95 -2.69
N ASP A 106 -2.11 -1.91 -1.86
CA ASP A 106 -3.27 -1.25 -1.25
C ASP A 106 -3.71 0.01 -1.99
N PHE A 107 -2.78 0.73 -2.62
CA PHE A 107 -3.02 2.06 -3.16
C PHE A 107 -2.38 2.31 -4.53
N GLY A 108 -1.66 1.32 -5.09
CA GLY A 108 -0.96 1.47 -6.37
C GLY A 108 0.30 2.35 -6.29
N VAL A 109 0.69 2.79 -5.09
CA VAL A 109 1.84 3.69 -4.91
C VAL A 109 3.14 2.95 -5.19
N ALA A 110 3.79 3.30 -6.29
CA ALA A 110 5.03 2.68 -6.75
C ALA A 110 6.24 3.35 -6.07
N CYS A 111 6.46 3.01 -4.80
CA CYS A 111 7.50 3.63 -4.00
C CYS A 111 8.89 3.48 -4.65
N ALA A 112 9.67 4.56 -4.66
CA ALA A 112 11.05 4.58 -5.19
C ALA A 112 12.06 4.85 -4.08
N ASN A 113 13.34 4.53 -4.24
CA ASN A 113 14.42 4.82 -3.31
C ASN A 113 14.14 4.35 -1.86
N LEU A 114 13.73 3.09 -1.72
CA LEU A 114 13.48 2.44 -0.43
C LEU A 114 14.79 1.87 0.12
N ILE A 115 15.39 2.51 1.12
CA ILE A 115 16.64 2.08 1.75
C ILE A 115 16.35 1.06 2.85
N GLU A 116 16.77 -0.18 2.63
CA GLU A 116 16.67 -1.24 3.63
C GLU A 116 17.74 -1.08 4.71
N LEU A 117 17.30 -0.67 5.91
CA LEU A 117 18.19 -0.35 7.01
C LEU A 117 19.00 -1.56 7.48
N GLY A 118 18.43 -2.77 7.37
CA GLY A 118 19.15 -4.00 7.70
C GLY A 118 20.33 -4.28 6.78
N ALA A 119 20.13 -4.10 5.47
CA ALA A 119 21.18 -4.26 4.48
C ALA A 119 22.27 -3.18 4.66
N LEU A 120 21.87 -1.93 4.90
CA LEU A 120 22.80 -0.83 5.16
C LEU A 120 23.65 -1.09 6.41
N ALA A 121 23.03 -1.57 7.49
CA ALA A 121 23.74 -1.91 8.72
C ALA A 121 24.73 -3.06 8.52
N GLN A 122 24.35 -4.08 7.73
CA GLN A 122 25.23 -5.19 7.37
C GLN A 122 26.42 -4.68 6.56
N HIS A 123 26.20 -3.90 5.51
CA HIS A 123 27.27 -3.29 4.71
C HIS A 123 28.25 -2.50 5.59
N ALA A 124 27.74 -1.62 6.46
CA ALA A 124 28.56 -0.87 7.39
C ALA A 124 29.39 -1.78 8.32
N VAL A 125 28.79 -2.84 8.87
CA VAL A 125 29.48 -3.75 9.79
C VAL A 125 30.60 -4.52 9.10
N HIS A 126 30.33 -5.10 7.93
CA HIS A 126 31.29 -5.87 7.14
C HIS A 126 32.46 -5.00 6.67
N GLN A 127 32.15 -3.82 6.13
CA GLN A 127 33.15 -2.91 5.57
C GLN A 127 34.04 -2.29 6.66
N PHE A 128 33.49 -2.03 7.85
CA PHE A 128 34.16 -1.26 8.90
C PHE A 128 34.80 -2.11 9.99
N ASN A 129 34.71 -3.44 9.90
CA ASN A 129 35.15 -4.39 10.93
C ASN A 129 34.62 -3.98 12.32
N ILE A 130 33.40 -3.42 12.38
CA ILE A 130 32.72 -3.09 13.65
C ILE A 130 32.33 -4.42 14.23
N SER A 131 33.15 -5.05 15.08
CA SER A 131 32.87 -6.39 15.59
C SER A 131 31.51 -6.46 16.28
N PRO A 132 30.52 -7.22 15.75
CA PRO A 132 29.26 -7.47 16.43
C PRO A 132 29.04 -8.98 16.34
N SER A 133 29.59 -9.71 17.30
CA SER A 133 29.67 -11.18 17.35
C SER A 133 28.37 -11.97 17.10
N PHE A 134 27.26 -11.33 16.72
CA PHE A 134 25.93 -11.90 16.52
C PHE A 134 25.14 -11.44 15.28
N LEU A 135 25.62 -10.50 14.45
CA LEU A 135 24.83 -10.06 13.26
C LEU A 135 24.75 -11.10 12.12
N PHE A 136 25.51 -12.19 12.24
CA PHE A 136 25.74 -13.16 11.16
C PHE A 136 24.71 -14.31 11.09
N GLU A 137 23.80 -14.44 12.05
CA GLU A 137 22.88 -15.59 12.08
C GLU A 137 21.48 -15.30 11.52
N LYS A 138 21.11 -14.02 11.31
CA LYS A 138 19.75 -13.66 10.90
C LYS A 138 19.73 -12.81 9.63
N GLN A 139 18.95 -13.27 8.64
CA GLN A 139 18.71 -12.58 7.37
C GLN A 139 17.95 -11.25 7.54
N VAL A 140 17.21 -11.07 8.65
CA VAL A 140 16.47 -9.84 8.98
C VAL A 140 16.72 -9.48 10.44
N VAL A 141 17.15 -8.23 10.69
CA VAL A 141 17.35 -7.67 12.03
C VAL A 141 16.16 -6.78 12.37
N SER A 142 15.59 -6.93 13.57
CA SER A 142 14.46 -6.09 13.97
C SER A 142 14.90 -4.66 14.28
N LEU A 143 13.99 -3.69 14.12
CA LEU A 143 14.27 -2.30 14.47
C LEU A 143 14.66 -2.14 15.96
N GLU A 144 14.02 -2.87 16.87
CA GLU A 144 14.38 -2.88 18.30
C GLU A 144 15.85 -3.26 18.52
N GLU A 145 16.29 -4.30 17.82
CA GLU A 145 17.66 -4.79 17.91
C GLU A 145 18.66 -3.79 17.29
N MET A 146 18.29 -3.10 16.21
CA MET A 146 19.09 -2.02 15.63
C MET A 146 19.20 -0.82 16.57
N THR A 147 18.08 -0.35 17.13
CA THR A 147 18.07 0.78 18.07
C THR A 147 18.90 0.49 19.31
N ALA A 148 18.79 -0.72 19.86
CA ALA A 148 19.61 -1.14 21.01
C ALA A 148 21.11 -1.08 20.70
N ARG A 149 21.51 -1.46 19.48
CA ARG A 149 22.92 -1.46 19.05
C ARG A 149 23.48 -0.09 18.74
N PHE A 150 22.71 0.75 18.03
CA PHE A 150 23.23 1.99 17.47
C PHE A 150 22.85 3.26 18.26
N GLN A 151 21.77 3.21 19.05
CA GLN A 151 21.24 4.38 19.76
C GLN A 151 21.31 4.24 21.30
N ALA A 152 21.84 3.12 21.82
CA ALA A 152 21.93 2.82 23.26
C ALA A 152 20.57 2.94 24.00
N GLY A 153 19.47 2.60 23.32
CA GLY A 153 18.10 2.68 23.84
C GLY A 153 17.24 1.46 23.45
N THR A 154 16.16 1.22 24.20
CA THR A 154 15.19 0.14 23.93
C THR A 154 13.87 0.71 23.45
N LEU A 155 13.30 0.13 22.39
CA LEU A 155 12.00 0.53 21.85
C LEU A 155 10.86 0.00 22.71
N ALA A 156 9.85 0.85 22.87
CA ALA A 156 8.56 0.46 23.44
C ALA A 156 7.87 -0.57 22.55
N LYS A 157 7.36 -1.66 23.12
CA LYS A 157 6.46 -2.58 22.42
C LYS A 157 5.02 -2.29 22.80
N LEU A 158 4.17 -2.07 21.79
CA LEU A 158 2.73 -2.03 22.01
C LEU A 158 2.22 -3.40 22.48
N LYS A 159 1.32 -3.38 23.46
CA LYS A 159 0.56 -4.57 23.84
C LYS A 159 -0.39 -4.93 22.70
N ARG A 160 -0.74 -6.22 22.55
CA ARG A 160 -1.61 -6.72 21.47
C ARG A 160 -2.91 -5.92 21.25
N ARG A 161 -3.53 -5.41 22.32
CA ARG A 161 -4.76 -4.59 22.23
C ARG A 161 -4.55 -3.23 21.54
N ALA A 162 -3.33 -2.72 21.54
CA ALA A 162 -2.93 -1.46 20.90
C ALA A 162 -2.55 -1.63 19.42
N LEU A 163 -2.71 -2.84 18.85
CA LEU A 163 -2.52 -3.10 17.41
C LEU A 163 -3.81 -2.91 16.59
N ASN A 164 -4.90 -2.41 17.21
CA ASN A 164 -6.11 -2.10 16.47
C ASN A 164 -5.98 -0.73 15.79
N TRP A 165 -5.55 -0.77 14.53
CA TRP A 165 -5.37 0.41 13.69
C TRP A 165 -6.66 0.92 13.04
N ILE A 166 -7.79 0.18 13.13
CA ILE A 166 -9.07 0.57 12.48
C ILE A 166 -9.85 1.58 13.32
N ARG A 167 -9.41 1.86 14.55
CA ARG A 167 -10.14 2.72 15.47
C ARG A 167 -10.30 4.13 14.90
N PRO A 168 -11.44 4.81 15.13
CA PRO A 168 -11.64 6.18 14.66
C PRO A 168 -10.63 7.18 15.23
N GLN A 169 -9.92 6.86 16.30
CA GLN A 169 -8.87 7.68 16.89
C GLN A 169 -7.84 6.79 17.55
N LEU A 170 -6.55 7.07 17.32
CA LEU A 170 -5.45 6.39 18.00
C LEU A 170 -5.25 6.92 19.42
N SER A 171 -4.86 6.04 20.34
CA SER A 171 -4.48 6.48 21.69
C SER A 171 -3.11 7.16 21.71
N GLU A 172 -2.84 7.95 22.74
CA GLU A 172 -1.52 8.56 22.95
C GLU A 172 -0.39 7.51 23.03
N GLU A 173 -0.66 6.34 23.62
CA GLU A 173 0.28 5.22 23.66
C GLU A 173 0.61 4.70 22.26
N GLN A 174 -0.42 4.54 21.40
CA GLN A 174 -0.23 4.13 20.01
C GLN A 174 0.60 5.17 19.25
N ILE A 175 0.19 6.44 19.31
CA ILE A 175 0.86 7.58 18.68
C ILE A 175 2.32 7.65 19.11
N GLY A 176 2.58 7.62 20.43
CA GLY A 176 3.93 7.71 20.97
C GLY A 176 4.82 6.54 20.53
N CYS A 177 4.30 5.33 20.48
CA CYS A 177 5.09 4.16 20.07
C CYS A 177 5.40 4.17 18.57
N VAL A 178 4.40 4.39 17.69
CA VAL A 178 4.65 4.41 16.23
C VAL A 178 5.53 5.58 15.82
N ALA A 179 5.37 6.74 16.48
CA ALA A 179 6.24 7.88 16.26
C ALA A 179 7.69 7.56 16.64
N ASN A 180 7.89 6.93 17.81
CA ASN A 180 9.21 6.53 18.28
C ASN A 180 9.86 5.50 17.35
N ASN A 181 9.11 4.50 16.88
CA ASN A 181 9.66 3.51 15.94
C ASN A 181 10.09 4.17 14.62
N THR A 182 9.24 5.04 14.06
CA THR A 182 9.53 5.72 12.80
C THR A 182 10.77 6.59 12.91
N TYR A 183 10.85 7.41 13.96
CA TYR A 183 11.99 8.28 14.20
C TYR A 183 13.28 7.52 14.52
N SER A 184 13.21 6.45 15.31
CA SER A 184 14.37 5.60 15.60
C SER A 184 14.98 4.98 14.34
N ALA A 185 14.17 4.60 13.34
CA ALA A 185 14.69 4.11 12.07
C ALA A 185 15.57 5.16 11.37
N LEU A 186 15.12 6.41 11.30
CA LEU A 186 15.90 7.52 10.75
C LEU A 186 17.17 7.79 11.58
N MET A 187 17.08 7.73 12.90
CA MET A 187 18.25 7.97 13.77
C MET A 187 19.32 6.89 13.63
N VAL A 188 18.93 5.62 13.53
CA VAL A 188 19.87 4.51 13.25
C VAL A 188 20.57 4.73 11.92
N TYR A 189 19.84 5.12 10.87
CA TYR A 189 20.41 5.45 9.57
C TYR A 189 21.46 6.56 9.66
N LYS A 190 21.12 7.69 10.29
CA LYS A 190 22.07 8.80 10.50
C LYS A 190 23.28 8.36 11.31
N LYS A 191 23.10 7.48 12.30
CA LYS A 191 24.21 6.95 13.11
C LYS A 191 25.16 6.10 12.29
N LEU A 192 24.65 5.23 11.41
CA LEU A 192 25.46 4.42 10.50
C LEU A 192 26.31 5.31 9.58
N LEU A 193 25.71 6.35 8.99
CA LEU A 193 26.43 7.32 8.18
C LEU A 193 27.51 8.05 8.98
N GLN A 194 27.21 8.46 10.22
CA GLN A 194 28.17 9.11 11.10
C GLN A 194 29.37 8.20 11.41
N ILE A 195 29.13 6.90 11.67
CA ILE A 195 30.19 5.92 11.93
C ILE A 195 31.07 5.75 10.69
N ALA A 196 30.47 5.63 9.50
CA ALA A 196 31.19 5.55 8.23
C ALA A 196 32.11 6.77 8.02
N HIS A 197 31.54 7.97 8.20
CA HIS A 197 32.27 9.23 8.09
C HIS A 197 33.45 9.29 9.07
N ASN A 198 33.24 8.94 10.35
CA ASN A 198 34.30 8.96 11.37
C ASN A 198 35.44 7.98 11.06
N LYS A 199 35.12 6.85 10.42
CA LYS A 199 36.10 5.87 9.95
C LYS A 199 36.73 6.23 8.60
N LYS A 200 36.34 7.37 8.00
CA LYS A 200 36.77 7.83 6.67
C LYS A 200 36.49 6.78 5.58
N GLN A 201 35.36 6.09 5.71
CA GLN A 201 34.93 5.10 4.75
C GLN A 201 33.63 5.53 4.08
N ARG A 202 33.46 5.12 2.82
CA ARG A 202 32.30 5.46 2.01
C ARG A 202 31.22 4.41 2.24
N LEU A 203 30.04 4.84 2.68
CA LEU A 203 28.81 4.04 2.76
C LEU A 203 27.82 4.67 1.81
N GLU A 204 27.43 3.96 0.74
CA GLU A 204 26.52 4.46 -0.28
C GLU A 204 25.12 3.85 -0.07
N PRO A 205 24.15 4.60 0.50
CA PRO A 205 22.83 4.03 0.78
C PRO A 205 22.05 3.62 -0.47
N ALA A 206 22.38 4.23 -1.62
CA ALA A 206 21.82 3.90 -2.92
C ALA A 206 22.07 2.44 -3.31
N GLU A 207 23.18 1.82 -2.87
CA GLU A 207 23.47 0.40 -3.13
C GLU A 207 22.52 -0.56 -2.39
N THR A 208 21.81 -0.04 -1.39
CA THR A 208 20.81 -0.76 -0.58
C THR A 208 19.40 -0.22 -0.80
N SER A 209 19.21 0.55 -1.88
CA SER A 209 17.92 1.10 -2.26
C SER A 209 17.18 0.18 -3.23
N PHE A 210 15.85 0.17 -3.13
CA PHE A 210 14.96 -0.61 -3.97
C PHE A 210 13.82 0.26 -4.48
N ASP A 211 13.32 -0.08 -5.67
CA ASP A 211 12.13 0.53 -6.26
C ASP A 211 11.03 -0.53 -6.43
N ILE A 212 9.78 -0.10 -6.32
CA ILE A 212 8.62 -0.91 -6.69
C ILE A 212 8.33 -0.70 -8.17
N GLU A 213 8.63 -1.72 -8.98
CA GLU A 213 8.41 -1.66 -10.42
C GLU A 213 6.92 -1.64 -10.79
N ARG A 214 6.55 -0.75 -11.72
CA ARG A 214 5.32 -0.86 -12.49
C ARG A 214 5.62 -1.69 -13.72
N GLU A 215 5.09 -2.91 -13.82
CA GLU A 215 5.37 -3.70 -15.01
C GLU A 215 4.84 -3.02 -16.29
N PRO A 216 5.62 -3.02 -17.38
CA PRO A 216 5.20 -2.47 -18.67
C PRO A 216 3.95 -3.18 -19.21
N THR A 217 3.11 -2.41 -19.88
CA THR A 217 1.80 -2.84 -20.36
C THR A 217 1.93 -3.77 -21.57
N ASP A 218 1.92 -5.09 -21.37
CA ASP A 218 1.79 -6.01 -22.50
C ASP A 218 0.36 -5.95 -23.09
N VAL A 219 0.28 -5.42 -24.30
CA VAL A 219 -0.93 -5.32 -25.13
C VAL A 219 -1.27 -6.73 -25.64
N LEU A 220 -2.12 -7.45 -24.91
CA LEU A 220 -2.59 -8.77 -25.34
C LEU A 220 -3.55 -8.63 -26.53
N THR A 221 -3.01 -8.98 -27.70
CA THR A 221 -3.71 -9.20 -28.96
C THR A 221 -4.76 -10.31 -28.84
N SER A 222 -6.01 -9.96 -29.14
CA SER A 222 -7.17 -10.86 -29.11
C SER A 222 -7.08 -11.92 -30.22
N SER A 223 -6.95 -13.19 -29.87
CA SER A 223 -7.14 -14.31 -30.80
C SER A 223 -8.58 -14.80 -30.78
N SER A 224 -9.25 -14.62 -31.91
CA SER A 224 -10.60 -15.06 -32.24
C SER A 224 -10.77 -16.59 -32.24
N ARG A 225 -11.82 -17.09 -31.59
CA ARG A 225 -12.40 -18.42 -31.85
C ARG A 225 -13.92 -18.34 -31.88
N THR A 226 -14.49 -18.76 -33.00
CA THR A 226 -15.92 -18.83 -33.33
C THR A 226 -16.58 -20.12 -32.82
N ALA A 227 -17.81 -20.01 -32.29
CA ALA A 227 -18.83 -21.08 -32.29
C ALA A 227 -20.22 -20.55 -31.85
N PRO A 228 -21.34 -21.24 -32.18
CA PRO A 228 -22.60 -20.63 -32.63
C PRO A 228 -23.74 -20.51 -31.59
N GLY A 229 -24.84 -19.85 -32.02
CA GLY A 229 -26.04 -19.41 -31.28
C GLY A 229 -26.84 -20.49 -30.52
N ASN A 230 -27.97 -20.21 -29.87
CA ASN A 230 -29.02 -19.21 -30.05
C ASN A 230 -29.75 -18.98 -28.70
N GLY A 231 -30.56 -17.93 -28.63
CA GLY A 231 -31.56 -17.74 -27.56
C GLY A 231 -31.76 -16.26 -27.22
N VAL A 232 -32.85 -15.71 -27.71
CA VAL A 232 -33.25 -14.29 -27.67
C VAL A 232 -33.85 -13.93 -26.32
N LEU A 233 -33.47 -12.79 -25.74
CA LEU A 233 -34.36 -11.94 -24.94
C LEU A 233 -33.95 -10.46 -25.08
N PRO A 234 -34.91 -9.51 -24.98
CA PRO A 234 -34.79 -8.16 -25.49
C PRO A 234 -34.45 -7.14 -24.39
N LEU A 235 -33.46 -6.29 -24.62
CA LEU A 235 -33.45 -4.91 -24.13
C LEU A 235 -32.40 -4.14 -24.94
N GLY A 236 -32.87 -3.10 -25.62
CA GLY A 236 -32.04 -2.24 -26.46
C GLY A 236 -30.94 -1.57 -25.64
N GLU A 237 -29.80 -1.40 -26.31
CA GLU A 237 -28.70 -0.51 -25.92
C GLU A 237 -27.92 -0.93 -24.66
N THR A 238 -27.18 -2.05 -24.74
CA THR A 238 -25.77 -2.21 -24.28
C THR A 238 -25.38 -3.68 -24.50
N THR A 239 -25.37 -4.15 -25.76
CA THR A 239 -24.88 -5.50 -26.07
C THR A 239 -23.59 -5.41 -26.86
N SER A 240 -22.47 -5.40 -26.14
CA SER A 240 -21.15 -5.57 -26.73
C SER A 240 -21.00 -6.99 -27.23
N ALA A 241 -20.77 -7.15 -28.54
CA ALA A 241 -20.53 -8.45 -29.16
C ALA A 241 -19.23 -9.12 -28.67
N LEU A 242 -18.33 -8.34 -28.04
CA LEU A 242 -17.05 -8.82 -27.50
C LEU A 242 -17.20 -9.53 -26.16
N VAL A 243 -18.32 -9.31 -25.45
CA VAL A 243 -18.52 -9.78 -24.08
C VAL A 243 -19.38 -11.06 -24.05
N PRO A 244 -18.93 -12.14 -23.39
CA PRO A 244 -19.76 -13.32 -23.16
C PRO A 244 -21.08 -12.98 -22.46
N ARG A 245 -22.21 -13.56 -22.92
CA ARG A 245 -23.56 -13.22 -22.44
C ARG A 245 -23.72 -13.22 -20.91
N ARG A 246 -23.12 -14.21 -20.22
CA ARG A 246 -23.18 -14.31 -18.75
C ARG A 246 -22.45 -13.15 -18.06
N GLN A 247 -21.34 -12.71 -18.64
CA GLN A 247 -20.54 -11.59 -18.15
C GLN A 247 -21.26 -10.27 -18.43
N MET A 248 -21.81 -10.11 -19.63
CA MET A 248 -22.59 -8.92 -19.99
C MET A 248 -23.82 -8.77 -19.09
N ARG A 249 -24.55 -9.88 -18.82
CA ARG A 249 -25.69 -9.84 -17.91
C ARG A 249 -25.28 -9.40 -16.50
N ALA A 250 -24.19 -9.97 -15.96
CA ALA A 250 -23.69 -9.57 -14.65
C ALA A 250 -23.30 -8.08 -14.62
N TYR A 251 -22.63 -7.58 -15.66
CA TYR A 251 -22.28 -6.17 -15.81
C TYR A 251 -23.51 -5.25 -15.87
N ILE A 252 -24.55 -5.60 -16.64
CA ILE A 252 -25.78 -4.79 -16.74
C ILE A 252 -26.49 -4.74 -15.38
N LEU A 253 -26.65 -5.87 -14.69
CA LEU A 253 -27.27 -5.91 -13.36
C LEU A 253 -26.50 -5.04 -12.36
N TRP A 254 -25.17 -5.08 -12.42
CA TRP A 254 -24.31 -4.25 -11.58
C TRP A 254 -24.37 -2.79 -11.99
N HIS A 255 -23.90 -2.43 -13.18
CA HIS A 255 -23.68 -1.05 -13.59
C HIS A 255 -24.97 -0.28 -13.87
N VAL A 256 -25.85 -0.85 -14.71
CA VAL A 256 -27.04 -0.17 -15.24
C VAL A 256 -28.21 -0.22 -14.26
N LEU A 257 -28.43 -1.37 -13.62
CA LEU A 257 -29.54 -1.57 -12.69
C LEU A 257 -29.17 -1.29 -11.23
N ASP A 258 -27.93 -0.89 -10.97
CA ASP A 258 -27.38 -0.55 -9.66
C ASP A 258 -27.60 -1.62 -8.56
N MET A 259 -27.69 -2.90 -8.94
CA MET A 259 -27.99 -3.96 -7.98
C MET A 259 -26.81 -4.28 -7.06
N SER A 260 -27.12 -4.71 -5.84
CA SER A 260 -26.12 -5.22 -4.91
C SER A 260 -25.62 -6.60 -5.34
N LEU A 261 -24.41 -6.97 -4.89
CA LEU A 261 -23.83 -8.29 -5.17
C LEU A 261 -24.75 -9.45 -4.76
N ASN A 262 -25.46 -9.32 -3.63
CA ASN A 262 -26.37 -10.35 -3.12
C ASN A 262 -27.51 -10.61 -4.10
N GLU A 263 -28.10 -9.54 -4.62
CA GLU A 263 -29.21 -9.61 -5.57
C GLU A 263 -28.74 -10.17 -6.91
N ILE A 264 -27.56 -9.76 -7.38
CA ILE A 264 -26.98 -10.27 -8.62
C ILE A 264 -26.68 -11.78 -8.52
N CYS A 265 -26.14 -12.23 -7.39
CA CYS A 265 -25.89 -13.66 -7.14
C CYS A 265 -27.16 -14.52 -7.24
N ALA A 266 -28.27 -14.02 -6.70
CA ALA A 266 -29.57 -14.68 -6.78
C ALA A 266 -30.19 -14.59 -8.19
N GLU A 267 -30.07 -13.44 -8.84
CA GLU A 267 -30.67 -13.15 -10.15
C GLU A 267 -30.00 -13.94 -11.29
N LEU A 268 -28.70 -14.20 -11.19
CA LEU A 268 -27.96 -14.96 -12.20
C LEU A 268 -28.15 -16.48 -12.10
N ARG A 269 -28.73 -16.99 -11.00
CA ARG A 269 -29.00 -18.43 -10.80
C ARG A 269 -30.37 -18.68 -10.14
N SER A 270 -30.47 -18.53 -8.83
CA SER A 270 -31.74 -18.55 -8.08
C SER A 270 -31.54 -18.06 -6.65
N ARG A 271 -32.64 -17.70 -5.96
CA ARG A 271 -32.61 -17.33 -4.53
C ARG A 271 -32.28 -18.50 -3.59
N GLU A 272 -32.68 -19.71 -3.98
CA GLU A 272 -32.46 -20.94 -3.20
C GLU A 272 -31.05 -21.52 -3.37
N ASN A 273 -30.36 -21.17 -4.46
CA ASN A 273 -28.99 -21.58 -4.75
C ASN A 273 -28.26 -20.45 -5.50
N PRO A 274 -27.89 -19.36 -4.81
CA PRO A 274 -27.23 -18.22 -5.44
C PRO A 274 -25.82 -18.56 -5.92
N LEU A 275 -25.30 -17.81 -6.90
CA LEU A 275 -23.89 -17.90 -7.26
C LEU A 275 -22.98 -17.40 -6.13
N ALA A 276 -21.75 -17.92 -6.08
CA ALA A 276 -20.73 -17.37 -5.21
C ALA A 276 -20.32 -15.96 -5.67
N TYR A 277 -20.08 -15.05 -4.71
CA TYR A 277 -19.66 -13.68 -4.98
C TYR A 277 -18.43 -13.60 -5.90
N SER A 278 -17.41 -14.42 -5.65
CA SER A 278 -16.19 -14.47 -6.47
C SER A 278 -16.47 -14.80 -7.94
N THR A 279 -17.52 -15.57 -8.22
CA THR A 279 -17.96 -15.89 -9.58
C THR A 279 -18.63 -14.68 -10.24
N VAL A 280 -19.54 -14.02 -9.52
CA VAL A 280 -20.23 -12.82 -10.02
C VAL A 280 -19.25 -11.66 -10.25
N VAL A 281 -18.35 -11.41 -9.31
CA VAL A 281 -17.26 -10.44 -9.44
C VAL A 281 -16.41 -10.78 -10.66
N SER A 282 -15.99 -12.04 -10.83
CA SER A 282 -15.24 -12.47 -12.03
C SER A 282 -16.02 -12.29 -13.34
N TYR A 283 -17.35 -12.39 -13.33
CA TYR A 283 -18.16 -12.12 -14.50
C TYR A 283 -18.22 -10.64 -14.87
N ILE A 284 -18.42 -9.76 -13.88
CA ILE A 284 -18.43 -8.31 -14.11
C ILE A 284 -17.04 -7.85 -14.59
N LEU A 285 -15.97 -8.28 -13.93
CA LEU A 285 -14.60 -7.93 -14.31
C LEU A 285 -14.21 -8.54 -15.67
N GLY A 286 -14.75 -9.73 -16.00
CA GLY A 286 -14.60 -10.33 -17.31
C GLY A 286 -15.21 -9.46 -18.42
N ALA A 287 -16.39 -8.88 -18.19
CA ALA A 287 -17.03 -7.97 -19.14
C ALA A 287 -16.20 -6.72 -19.40
N LEU A 288 -15.79 -6.02 -18.33
CA LEU A 288 -14.97 -4.81 -18.42
C LEU A 288 -13.59 -5.05 -19.06
N ARG A 289 -13.07 -6.28 -18.98
CA ARG A 289 -11.82 -6.67 -19.64
C ARG A 289 -11.99 -7.02 -21.11
N ALA A 290 -13.16 -7.57 -21.46
CA ALA A 290 -13.47 -7.98 -22.82
C ALA A 290 -13.85 -6.78 -23.69
N ASP A 291 -14.45 -5.76 -23.09
CA ASP A 291 -14.79 -4.50 -23.77
C ASP A 291 -14.32 -3.29 -22.94
N PRO A 292 -13.19 -2.65 -23.33
CA PRO A 292 -12.66 -1.45 -22.67
C PRO A 292 -13.55 -0.21 -22.77
N ASP A 293 -14.51 -0.17 -23.70
CA ASP A 293 -15.38 0.99 -23.94
C ASP A 293 -16.62 1.00 -23.03
N LEU A 294 -16.81 -0.07 -22.25
CA LEU A 294 -17.92 -0.12 -21.28
C LEU A 294 -17.75 0.94 -20.20
N PRO A 295 -18.78 1.77 -19.93
CA PRO A 295 -18.71 2.75 -18.86
C PRO A 295 -18.72 2.06 -17.49
N PHE A 296 -17.99 2.62 -16.54
CA PHE A 296 -18.07 2.22 -15.14
C PHE A 296 -17.58 3.34 -14.23
N ASP A 297 -18.07 3.33 -12.99
CA ASP A 297 -17.53 4.15 -11.92
C ASP A 297 -16.32 3.45 -11.28
N ILE A 298 -15.19 4.16 -11.18
CA ILE A 298 -13.93 3.61 -10.68
C ILE A 298 -13.98 3.27 -9.18
N ARG A 299 -14.72 4.03 -8.37
CA ARG A 299 -14.88 3.78 -6.92
C ARG A 299 -15.78 2.56 -6.69
N ARG A 300 -16.79 2.41 -7.52
CA ARG A 300 -17.67 1.24 -7.50
C ARG A 300 -16.94 -0.02 -7.95
N LEU A 301 -16.06 0.10 -8.96
CA LEU A 301 -15.17 -0.98 -9.38
C LEU A 301 -14.19 -1.36 -8.25
N GLU A 302 -13.60 -0.38 -7.56
CA GLU A 302 -12.74 -0.64 -6.40
C GLU A 302 -13.45 -1.45 -5.32
N THR A 303 -14.65 -1.01 -4.93
CA THR A 303 -15.50 -1.71 -3.96
C THR A 303 -15.74 -3.16 -4.39
N LEU A 304 -16.00 -3.39 -5.67
CA LEU A 304 -16.26 -4.71 -6.24
C LEU A 304 -15.03 -5.63 -6.21
N VAL A 305 -13.87 -5.14 -6.66
CA VAL A 305 -12.63 -5.96 -6.73
C VAL A 305 -12.11 -6.28 -5.33
N ARG A 306 -12.27 -5.36 -4.37
CA ARG A 306 -11.84 -5.54 -2.98
C ARG A 306 -12.76 -6.42 -2.15
N TYR A 307 -14.00 -6.66 -2.58
CA TYR A 307 -14.97 -7.46 -1.84
C TYR A 307 -14.47 -8.89 -1.54
N ASP A 308 -13.74 -9.50 -2.48
CA ASP A 308 -13.25 -10.87 -2.39
C ASP A 308 -11.71 -10.92 -2.49
N PRO A 309 -10.99 -11.47 -1.49
CA PRO A 309 -9.52 -11.53 -1.50
C PRO A 309 -8.94 -12.27 -2.71
N TYR A 310 -9.64 -13.30 -3.21
CA TYR A 310 -9.22 -14.04 -4.39
C TYR A 310 -9.31 -13.17 -5.65
N CYS A 311 -10.41 -12.43 -5.81
CA CYS A 311 -10.56 -11.45 -6.88
C CYS A 311 -9.51 -10.33 -6.79
N TRP A 312 -9.26 -9.77 -5.60
CA TRP A 312 -8.21 -8.76 -5.43
C TRP A 312 -6.85 -9.29 -5.89
N LYS A 313 -6.43 -10.45 -5.41
CA LYS A 313 -5.15 -11.08 -5.80
C LYS A 313 -5.05 -11.27 -7.32
N LYS A 314 -6.15 -11.64 -7.98
CA LYS A 314 -6.19 -11.93 -9.41
C LYS A 314 -6.26 -10.68 -10.29
N TYR A 315 -7.00 -9.65 -9.87
CA TYR A 315 -7.33 -8.50 -10.71
C TYR A 315 -6.66 -7.18 -10.28
N LYS A 316 -5.93 -7.12 -9.15
CA LYS A 316 -5.26 -5.90 -8.66
C LYS A 316 -4.38 -5.21 -9.70
N LYS A 317 -3.58 -5.96 -10.47
CA LYS A 317 -2.71 -5.40 -11.51
C LYS A 317 -3.52 -4.66 -12.59
N TRP A 318 -4.59 -5.29 -13.06
CA TRP A 318 -5.49 -4.70 -14.07
C TRP A 318 -6.26 -3.49 -13.53
N PHE A 319 -6.72 -3.58 -12.28
CA PHE A 319 -7.40 -2.48 -11.60
C PHE A 319 -6.50 -1.23 -11.50
N TRP A 320 -5.26 -1.38 -11.03
CA TRP A 320 -4.33 -0.25 -10.91
C TRP A 320 -4.02 0.39 -12.26
N ARG A 321 -3.85 -0.41 -13.31
CA ARG A 321 -3.66 0.10 -14.67
C ARG A 321 -4.78 1.06 -15.09
N ILE A 322 -6.03 0.61 -14.97
CA ILE A 322 -7.21 1.42 -15.32
C ILE A 322 -7.34 2.65 -14.42
N TRP A 323 -7.06 2.49 -13.12
CA TRP A 323 -7.10 3.59 -12.17
C TRP A 323 -6.15 4.72 -12.58
N PHE A 324 -4.90 4.38 -12.94
CA PHE A 324 -3.92 5.36 -13.39
C PHE A 324 -4.30 5.99 -14.74
N GLU A 325 -4.75 5.19 -15.70
CA GLU A 325 -5.22 5.72 -16.99
C GLU A 325 -6.36 6.75 -16.81
N GLN A 326 -7.32 6.50 -15.91
CA GLN A 326 -8.37 7.48 -15.62
C GLN A 326 -7.86 8.70 -14.85
N ARG A 327 -6.94 8.51 -13.90
CA ARG A 327 -6.34 9.61 -13.14
C ARG A 327 -5.60 10.57 -14.06
N ASP A 328 -4.78 10.04 -14.96
CA ASP A 328 -3.95 10.82 -15.86
C ASP A 328 -4.80 11.53 -16.93
N LYS A 329 -5.87 10.89 -17.42
CA LYS A 329 -6.90 11.55 -18.27
C LYS A 329 -7.55 12.76 -17.58
N ARG A 330 -7.97 12.61 -16.32
CA ARG A 330 -8.56 13.70 -15.53
C ARG A 330 -7.59 14.83 -15.22
N ALA A 331 -6.29 14.54 -15.13
CA ALA A 331 -5.26 15.56 -14.95
C ALA A 331 -5.08 16.37 -16.25
N ALA A 332 -4.96 15.68 -17.40
CA ALA A 332 -4.83 16.33 -18.70
C ALA A 332 -6.03 17.22 -19.08
N GLU A 333 -7.26 16.84 -18.69
CA GLU A 333 -8.48 17.65 -18.92
C GLU A 333 -8.57 18.91 -18.04
N ARG A 334 -7.77 19.01 -16.96
CA ARG A 334 -7.74 20.19 -16.08
C ARG A 334 -6.69 21.21 -16.47
N ASP A 335 -5.66 20.77 -17.20
CA ASP A 335 -4.51 21.58 -17.61
C ASP A 335 -4.61 22.10 -19.05
N GLY A 336 -5.66 21.71 -19.80
CA GLY A 336 -6.00 22.21 -21.13
C GLY A 336 -7.29 23.01 -21.13
#